data_AF-A0A923HZ73-F1
#
_entry.id   AF-A0A923HZ73-F1
#
_cell.length_a   1.000
_cell.length_b   1.000
_cell.length_c   1.000
_cell.angle_alpha   90.00
_cell.angle_beta   90.00
_cell.angle_gamma   90.00
#
_symmetry.space_group_name_H-M   'P 1'
#
loop_
_entity.id
_entity.type
_entity.pdbx_description
1 polymer ?
#
loop_
_entity_poly.entity_id
_entity_poly.type
_entity_poly.pdbx_seq_one_letter_code
_entity_poly.pdbx_strand_id
1 'polypeptide(L)' 'MKYSYDYEELIGDINEDIDAGIISPNDTLKVIRKRKAVSNNYHPIIDYYYSDNLPKQKHEIMLVKDVLQELVYHHMLTK' A
#
# COMPACT_ATOMS: atom_id res chain seq x y z
N MET A 1 6.89 15.42 12.67
CA MET A 1 6.14 14.29 12.10
C MET A 1 7.15 13.27 11.59
N LYS A 2 7.39 12.20 12.36
CA LYS A 2 8.24 11.09 11.91
C LYS A 2 7.44 10.37 10.83
N TYR A 3 7.92 10.37 9.60
CA TYR A 3 7.42 9.49 8.54
C TYR A 3 7.95 8.06 8.80
N SER A 4 7.64 7.49 9.98
CA SER A 4 7.67 6.03 10.06
C SER A 4 6.63 5.57 9.06
N TYR A 5 7.08 4.78 8.10
CA TYR A 5 6.17 4.04 7.25
C TYR A 5 5.60 2.96 8.15
N ASP A 6 4.56 3.28 8.90
CA ASP A 6 3.79 2.27 9.63
C ASP A 6 2.96 1.52 8.60
N TYR A 7 3.65 0.65 7.86
CA TYR A 7 3.01 -0.37 7.06
C TYR A 7 2.05 -1.20 7.91
N GLU A 8 2.22 -1.24 9.23
CA GLU A 8 1.26 -1.84 10.16
C GLU A 8 -0.15 -1.23 10.01
N GLU A 9 -0.28 0.09 9.84
CA GLU A 9 -1.59 0.73 9.61
C GLU A 9 -2.16 0.31 8.24
N LEU A 10 -1.39 0.47 7.16
CA LEU A 10 -1.85 0.12 5.82
C LEU A 10 -2.18 -1.37 5.66
N ILE A 11 -1.40 -2.25 6.29
CA ILE A 11 -1.66 -3.69 6.31
C ILE A 11 -2.93 -3.97 7.12
N GLY A 12 -3.11 -3.27 8.25
CA GLY A 12 -4.31 -3.36 9.09
C GLY A 12 -5.56 -3.00 8.31
N ASP A 13 -5.62 -1.77 7.77
CA ASP A 13 -6.78 -1.29 7.00
C ASP A 13 -7.13 -2.24 5.84
N ILE A 14 -6.14 -2.63 5.02
CA ILE A 14 -6.41 -3.51 3.87
C ILE A 14 -6.92 -4.89 4.32
N ASN A 15 -6.41 -5.46 5.42
CA ASN A 15 -6.91 -6.74 5.93
C ASN A 15 -8.32 -6.60 6.53
N GLU A 16 -8.61 -5.51 7.24
CA GLU A 16 -9.94 -5.23 7.76
C GLU A 16 -10.96 -5.05 6.63
N ASP A 17 -10.58 -4.35 5.55
CA ASP A 17 -11.43 -4.17 4.37
C ASP A 17 -11.70 -5.51 3.63
N ILE A 18 -10.70 -6.40 3.60
CA ILE A 18 -10.87 -7.75 3.05
C ILE A 18 -11.81 -8.58 3.91
N ASP A 19 -11.64 -8.56 5.24
CA ASP A 19 -12.48 -9.29 6.18
C ASP A 19 -13.94 -8.77 6.15
N ALA A 20 -14.11 -7.46 6.03
CA ALA A 20 -15.41 -6.81 5.86
C ALA A 20 -16.05 -7.06 4.47
N GLY A 21 -15.31 -7.64 3.51
CA GLY A 21 -15.77 -7.90 2.15
C GLY A 21 -15.92 -6.63 1.30
N ILE A 22 -15.26 -5.55 1.67
CA ILE A 22 -15.25 -4.27 0.93
C ILE A 22 -14.36 -4.41 -0.31
N ILE A 23 -13.22 -5.08 -0.17
CA ILE A 23 -12.28 -5.38 -1.26
C ILE A 23 -11.90 -6.86 -1.24
N SER A 24 -11.61 -7.44 -2.40
CA SER A 24 -11.07 -8.79 -2.51
C SER A 24 -9.57 -8.78 -2.79
N PRO A 25 -8.83 -9.86 -2.46
CA PRO A 25 -7.40 -9.98 -2.81
C PRO A 25 -7.09 -9.87 -4.31
N ASN A 26 -8.10 -10.14 -5.16
CA ASN A 26 -8.03 -10.03 -6.61
C ASN A 26 -8.51 -8.69 -7.16
N ASP A 27 -9.02 -7.80 -6.32
CA ASP A 27 -9.34 -6.42 -6.72
C ASP A 27 -8.06 -5.61 -6.90
N THR A 28 -8.21 -4.45 -7.52
CA THR A 28 -7.11 -3.51 -7.75
C THR A 28 -7.20 -2.30 -6.83
N LEU A 29 -6.04 -1.84 -6.37
CA LEU A 29 -5.86 -0.58 -5.65
C LEU A 29 -4.97 0.36 -6.46
N LYS A 30 -5.23 1.66 -6.30
CA LYS A 30 -4.39 2.73 -6.84
C LYS A 30 -3.42 3.15 -5.75
N VAL A 31 -2.18 2.71 -5.88
CA VAL A 31 -1.12 2.87 -4.91
C VAL A 31 -0.36 4.15 -5.17
N ILE A 32 -0.17 4.97 -4.15
CA ILE A 32 0.70 6.14 -4.21
C ILE A 32 2.06 5.76 -3.64
N ARG A 33 3.11 5.98 -4.42
CA ARG A 33 4.49 5.78 -3.99
C ARG A 33 5.17 7.09 -3.65
N LYS A 34 6.12 7.05 -2.72
CA LYS A 34 6.98 8.19 -2.44
C LYS A 34 7.78 8.56 -3.69
N ARG A 35 7.87 9.87 -4.00
CA ARG A 35 8.71 10.35 -5.10
C ARG A 35 10.20 10.09 -4.90
N LYS A 36 10.67 10.14 -3.65
CA LYS A 36 12.06 9.82 -3.30
C LYS A 36 12.16 8.33 -3.03
N ALA A 37 13.10 7.66 -3.71
CA ALA A 37 13.46 6.30 -3.37
C ALA A 37 14.09 6.25 -1.97
N VAL A 38 13.86 5.16 -1.26
CA VAL A 38 14.65 4.72 -0.12
C VAL A 38 15.78 3.80 -0.62
N SER A 39 16.54 3.22 0.31
CA SER A 39 17.62 2.28 0.02
C SER A 39 17.24 1.26 -1.08
N ASN A 40 18.20 0.96 -1.95
CA ASN A 40 18.04 0.06 -3.09
C ASN A 40 17.07 0.54 -4.19
N ASN A 41 16.92 1.86 -4.34
CA ASN A 41 16.06 2.49 -5.36
C ASN A 41 14.56 2.10 -5.23
N TYR A 42 14.16 1.62 -4.05
CA TYR A 42 12.78 1.23 -3.77
C TYR A 42 11.93 2.47 -3.45
N HIS A 43 10.74 2.57 -4.03
CA HIS A 43 9.81 3.66 -3.77
C HIS A 43 8.67 3.16 -2.88
N PRO A 44 8.70 3.46 -1.56
CA PRO A 44 7.75 2.88 -0.63
C PRO A 44 6.35 3.39 -0.89
N ILE A 45 5.38 2.49 -0.74
CA ILE A 45 3.96 2.81 -0.72
C ILE A 45 3.70 3.77 0.45
N ILE A 46 3.09 4.92 0.16
CA ILE A 46 2.71 5.90 1.19
C ILE A 46 1.22 5.90 1.47
N ASP A 47 0.41 5.49 0.49
CA ASP A 47 -1.04 5.65 0.51
C ASP A 47 -1.66 4.76 -0.57
N TYR A 48 -2.95 4.46 -0.45
CA TYR A 48 -3.71 3.75 -1.47
C TYR A 48 -5.13 4.29 -1.60
N TYR A 49 -5.69 4.14 -2.78
CA TYR A 49 -7.08 4.48 -3.07
C TYR A 49 -7.79 3.29 -3.69
N TYR A 50 -9.06 3.13 -3.34
CA TYR A 50 -9.94 2.18 -4.02
C TYR A 50 -10.05 2.47 -5.51
N SER A 51 -10.45 1.45 -6.27
CA SER A 51 -10.63 1.55 -7.72
C SER A 51 -11.58 2.68 -8.13
N ASP A 52 -12.64 2.94 -7.36
CA ASP A 52 -13.59 4.04 -7.59
C ASP A 52 -13.03 5.44 -7.29
N ASN A 53 -11.99 5.54 -6.47
CA ASN A 53 -11.41 6.83 -6.10
C ASN A 53 -10.32 7.25 -7.08
N LEU A 54 -10.33 8.49 -7.56
CA LEU A 54 -9.31 9.02 -8.47
C LEU A 54 -8.31 9.90 -7.70
N PRO A 55 -7.08 9.42 -7.43
CA PRO A 55 -6.08 10.25 -6.80
C PRO A 55 -5.57 11.34 -7.75
N LYS A 56 -5.35 12.54 -7.22
CA LYS A 56 -4.71 13.66 -7.95
C LYS A 56 -3.20 13.45 -8.15
N GLN A 57 -2.62 12.48 -7.44
CA GLN A 57 -1.19 12.17 -7.48
C GLN A 57 -0.90 11.03 -8.47
N LYS A 58 0.37 10.94 -8.89
CA LYS A 58 0.84 9.79 -9.67
C LYS A 58 0.62 8.52 -8.85
N HIS A 59 -0.12 7.59 -9.44
CA HIS A 59 -0.51 6.33 -8.82
C HIS A 59 -0.17 5.18 -9.76
N GLU A 60 -0.05 4.00 -9.18
CA GLU A 60 0.11 2.74 -9.90
C GLU A 60 -1.05 1.82 -9.54
N ILE A 61 -1.54 1.06 -10.51
CA ILE A 61 -2.62 0.10 -10.28
C ILE A 61 -1.96 -1.25 -9.97
N MET A 62 -2.25 -1.80 -8.80
CA MET A 62 -1.74 -3.10 -8.36
C MET A 62 -2.86 -3.92 -7.73
N LEU A 63 -2.74 -5.25 -7.73
CA LEU A 63 -3.71 -6.11 -7.05
C LEU A 63 -3.57 -5.95 -5.54
N VAL A 64 -4.68 -6.04 -4.82
CA VAL A 64 -4.71 -5.96 -3.34
C VAL A 64 -3.71 -6.96 -2.74
N LYS A 65 -3.66 -8.20 -3.23
CA LYS A 65 -2.71 -9.21 -2.77
C LYS A 65 -1.24 -8.82 -3.00
N ASP A 66 -0.92 -8.18 -4.12
CA ASP A 66 0.45 -7.77 -4.45
C ASP A 66 0.88 -6.60 -3.56
N VAL A 67 -0.04 -5.67 -3.29
CA VAL A 67 0.16 -4.56 -2.36
C VAL A 67 0.41 -5.09 -0.95
N LEU A 68 -0.44 -5.98 -0.44
CA LEU A 68 -0.25 -6.59 0.87
C LEU A 68 1.08 -7.34 0.97
N GLN A 69 1.42 -8.13 -0.04
CA GLN A 69 2.68 -8.86 -0.06
C GLN A 69 3.88 -7.91 0.01
N GLU A 70 3.86 -6.80 -0.76
CA GLU A 70 4.92 -5.79 -0.73
C GLU A 70 5.02 -5.13 0.66
N LEU A 71 3.89 -4.69 1.21
CA LEU A 71 3.84 -4.04 2.53
C LEU A 71 4.38 -4.97 3.63
N VAL A 72 3.92 -6.22 3.67
CA VAL A 72 4.36 -7.22 4.66
C VAL A 72 5.85 -7.53 4.50
N TYR A 73 6.32 -7.74 3.27
CA TYR A 73 7.72 -8.03 2.99
C TYR A 73 8.64 -6.90 3.47
N HIS A 74 8.32 -5.65 3.13
CA HIS A 74 9.13 -4.51 3.55
C HIS A 74 8.99 -4.21 5.04
N HIS A 75 7.81 -4.42 5.64
CA HIS A 75 7.63 -4.30 7.09
C HIS A 75 8.52 -5.28 7.86
N MET A 76 8.58 -6.54 7.42
CA MET A 76 9.46 -7.57 8.02
C MET A 76 10.94 -7.25 7.86
N LEU A 77 11.37 -6.65 6.75
CA LEU A 77 12.76 -6.24 6.54
C LEU A 77 13.20 -5.03 7.39
N THR A 78 12.24 -4.25 7.88
CA THR A 78 12.51 -3.06 8.70
C THR A 78 12.47 -3.30 10.21
N LYS A 79 12.07 -4.51 10.65
CA LYS A 79 12.14 -4.99 12.05
C LYS A 79 13.47 -5.70 12.30
#